data_AF-A0A661DQD7-F1
#
_entry.id   AF-A0A661DQD7-F1
#
_cell.length_a   1.000
_cell.length_b   1.000
_cell.length_c   1.000
_cell.angle_alpha   90.00
_cell.angle_beta   90.00
_cell.angle_gamma   90.00
#
_symmetry.space_group_name_H-M   'P 1'
#
loop_
_entity.id
_entity.type
_entity.pdbx_description
1 polymer ?
#
loop_
_entity_poly.entity_id
_entity_poly.type
_entity_poly.pdbx_seq_one_letter_code
_entity_poly.pdbx_strand_id
1 'polypeptide(L)'
;MSKHDPSKDKLDSKKIEKSTLVAIAGITAFVIISYLGYVLLKSTVAPCESILEQSAVQLTTDLKLLGSGTEIKLGREKVQELTAQAQLAGVNLKGCCIVLKMDKINADEFLKCQGAIQDHKSQVQVISQQINKAVSAQKSGDAKQFKAAVESLEKKIEEGTRQSKDLKTSILKGKLRLQAALSEGAEPLESCFNVYHVKQDIDGNRVKVNRSCTTAARFTLDAGRYFVYATTGNSSVSEEFDIKPGQLTNEVLNLNGGKLRLQAALSEGTEPLESCFNVYHAKQDIDGNRVKVNRSCTTTARFTLDAGRYYVYATAGNSSVSEEYDVKPGQLTNEVLNLNGGKLRLQAALSEGTEPLESCFNVYHAKQDIDGNRVKVNRSCTTTARFTLDA
;
A
#
# COMPACT_ATOMS: atom_id res chain seq x y z
N MET A 1 -79.33 -37.05 53.64
CA MET A 1 -79.26 -37.13 52.15
C MET A 1 -78.07 -36.32 51.68
N SER A 2 -77.02 -36.96 51.17
CA SER A 2 -76.26 -36.49 50.00
C SER A 2 -75.35 -37.65 49.59
N LYS A 3 -75.62 -38.25 48.43
CA LYS A 3 -74.93 -39.43 47.91
C LYS A 3 -73.58 -39.01 47.32
N HIS A 4 -72.50 -39.67 47.73
CA HIS A 4 -71.18 -39.55 47.15
C HIS A 4 -71.12 -40.46 45.90
N ASP A 5 -70.82 -39.87 44.74
CA ASP A 5 -70.75 -40.56 43.44
C ASP A 5 -69.28 -40.93 43.12
N PRO A 6 -68.94 -42.23 43.08
CA PRO A 6 -67.58 -42.71 42.87
C PRO A 6 -67.08 -42.64 41.41
N SER A 7 -67.87 -42.06 40.49
CA SER A 7 -67.50 -41.92 39.08
C SER A 7 -66.48 -40.80 38.79
N LYS A 8 -66.29 -39.83 39.69
CA LYS A 8 -65.45 -38.65 39.43
C LYS A 8 -63.95 -38.88 39.67
N ASP A 9 -63.56 -39.74 40.61
CA ASP A 9 -62.14 -39.94 40.97
C ASP A 9 -61.32 -40.71 39.92
N LYS A 10 -61.96 -41.54 39.09
CA LYS A 10 -61.23 -42.30 38.05
C LYS A 10 -60.88 -41.48 36.81
N LEU A 11 -61.53 -40.33 36.58
CA LEU A 11 -61.27 -39.49 35.41
C LEU A 11 -60.08 -38.54 35.63
N ASP A 12 -59.85 -38.09 36.87
CA ASP A 12 -58.76 -37.17 37.20
C ASP A 12 -57.40 -37.87 37.38
N SER A 13 -57.36 -39.08 37.94
CA SER A 13 -56.11 -39.85 38.07
C SER A 13 -55.46 -40.17 36.71
N LYS A 14 -56.25 -40.54 35.69
CA LYS A 14 -55.75 -40.90 34.36
C LYS A 14 -55.31 -39.67 33.53
N LYS A 15 -55.86 -38.50 33.84
CA LYS A 15 -55.53 -37.23 33.18
C LYS A 15 -54.24 -36.63 33.74
N ILE A 16 -54.02 -36.78 35.05
CA ILE A 16 -52.78 -36.37 35.72
C ILE A 16 -51.62 -37.26 35.23
N GLU A 17 -51.79 -38.59 35.15
CA GLU A 17 -50.72 -39.51 34.72
C GLU A 17 -50.26 -39.27 33.27
N LYS A 18 -51.19 -38.97 32.34
CA LYS A 18 -50.84 -38.58 30.96
C LYS A 18 -50.21 -37.19 30.87
N SER A 19 -50.64 -36.23 31.70
CA SER A 19 -50.08 -34.87 31.69
C SER A 19 -48.63 -34.84 32.20
N THR A 20 -48.30 -35.64 33.22
CA THR A 20 -46.94 -35.73 33.76
C THR A 20 -46.00 -36.47 32.81
N LEU A 21 -46.48 -37.51 32.10
CA LEU A 21 -45.68 -38.23 31.10
C LEU A 21 -45.31 -37.36 29.89
N VAL A 22 -46.24 -36.51 29.43
CA VAL A 22 -46.01 -35.56 28.33
C VAL A 22 -45.05 -34.43 28.76
N ALA A 23 -45.15 -33.96 30.01
CA ALA A 23 -44.24 -32.94 30.54
C ALA A 23 -42.79 -33.46 30.69
N ILE A 24 -42.59 -34.69 31.18
CA ILE A 24 -41.26 -35.30 31.34
C ILE A 24 -40.61 -35.61 29.98
N ALA A 25 -41.40 -36.09 29.00
CA ALA A 25 -40.93 -36.31 27.63
C ALA A 25 -40.54 -34.99 26.93
N GLY A 26 -41.29 -33.91 27.17
CA GLY A 26 -40.97 -32.58 26.65
C GLY A 26 -39.66 -32.01 27.21
N ILE A 27 -39.41 -32.16 28.51
CA ILE A 27 -38.18 -31.66 29.17
C ILE A 27 -36.95 -32.46 28.70
N THR A 28 -37.06 -33.79 28.61
CA THR A 28 -35.95 -34.63 28.11
C THR A 28 -35.64 -34.35 26.65
N ALA A 29 -36.65 -34.19 25.80
CA ALA A 29 -36.46 -33.78 24.40
C ALA A 29 -35.82 -32.39 24.31
N PHE A 30 -36.23 -31.42 25.14
CA PHE A 30 -35.66 -30.08 25.12
C PHE A 30 -34.22 -30.05 25.61
N VAL A 31 -33.85 -30.83 26.63
CA VAL A 31 -32.46 -30.97 27.09
C VAL A 31 -31.61 -31.65 26.04
N ILE A 32 -32.12 -32.69 25.37
CA ILE A 32 -31.41 -33.37 24.29
C ILE A 32 -31.23 -32.45 23.08
N ILE A 33 -32.26 -31.69 22.68
CA ILE A 33 -32.18 -30.72 21.57
C ILE A 33 -31.29 -29.54 21.94
N SER A 34 -31.32 -29.07 23.18
CA SER A 34 -30.43 -28.01 23.67
C SER A 34 -28.99 -28.50 23.77
N TYR A 35 -28.77 -29.76 24.16
CA TYR A 35 -27.46 -30.40 24.22
C TYR A 35 -26.92 -30.68 22.82
N LEU A 36 -27.73 -31.20 21.89
CA LEU A 36 -27.37 -31.36 20.48
C LEU A 36 -27.14 -30.01 19.81
N GLY A 37 -27.97 -29.01 20.10
CA GLY A 37 -27.78 -27.63 19.65
C GLY A 37 -26.48 -27.04 20.18
N TYR A 38 -26.19 -27.25 21.47
CA TYR A 38 -24.92 -26.87 22.10
C TYR A 38 -23.72 -27.62 21.51
N VAL A 39 -23.85 -28.93 21.21
CA VAL A 39 -22.81 -29.75 20.58
C VAL A 39 -22.58 -29.35 19.13
N LEU A 40 -23.63 -29.04 18.38
CA LEU A 40 -23.56 -28.53 17.01
C LEU A 40 -22.96 -27.12 16.97
N LEU A 41 -23.39 -26.22 17.86
CA LEU A 41 -22.77 -24.90 18.03
C LEU A 41 -21.30 -25.02 18.46
N LYS A 42 -20.98 -25.88 19.43
CA LYS A 42 -19.61 -26.09 19.91
C LYS A 42 -18.71 -26.68 18.83
N SER A 43 -19.19 -27.60 17.99
CA SER A 43 -18.42 -28.12 16.84
C SER A 43 -18.10 -27.04 15.80
N THR A 44 -18.95 -26.03 15.64
CA THR A 44 -18.66 -24.90 14.73
C THR A 44 -17.70 -23.86 15.32
N VAL A 45 -17.61 -23.75 16.65
CA VAL A 45 -16.84 -22.69 17.34
C VAL A 45 -15.49 -23.18 17.91
N ALA A 46 -15.30 -24.49 18.12
CA ALA A 46 -14.15 -25.06 18.85
C ALA A 46 -13.06 -25.84 18.07
N PRO A 47 -12.97 -25.90 16.72
CA PRO A 47 -11.95 -26.73 16.07
C PRO A 47 -10.52 -26.22 16.28
N CYS A 48 -10.33 -24.94 16.60
CA CYS A 48 -8.99 -24.36 16.76
C CYS A 48 -8.35 -24.54 18.15
N GLU A 49 -9.16 -24.55 19.21
CA GLU A 49 -8.66 -24.42 20.59
C GLU A 49 -8.24 -25.79 21.17
N SER A 50 -8.97 -26.84 20.84
CA SER A 50 -8.67 -28.22 21.30
C SER A 50 -7.51 -28.89 20.56
N ILE A 51 -7.26 -28.53 19.29
CA ILE A 51 -6.21 -29.14 18.45
C ILE A 51 -4.81 -28.62 18.81
N LEU A 52 -4.70 -27.36 19.23
CA LEU A 52 -3.43 -26.72 19.61
C LEU A 52 -2.96 -27.09 21.01
N GLU A 53 -3.86 -27.19 21.99
CA GLU A 53 -3.48 -27.47 23.38
C GLU A 53 -2.82 -28.85 23.54
N GLN A 54 -3.38 -29.89 22.90
CA GLN A 54 -2.83 -31.24 23.03
C GLN A 54 -1.43 -31.38 22.39
N SER A 55 -1.22 -30.73 21.26
CA SER A 55 0.04 -30.84 20.50
C SER A 55 1.18 -30.03 21.14
N ALA A 56 0.88 -28.83 21.66
CA ALA A 56 1.86 -27.97 22.31
C ALA A 56 2.36 -28.54 23.65
N VAL A 57 1.46 -29.15 24.44
CA VAL A 57 1.79 -29.76 25.74
C VAL A 57 2.70 -30.99 25.56
N GLN A 58 2.44 -31.82 24.55
CA GLN A 58 3.24 -33.02 24.32
C GLN A 58 4.66 -32.67 23.82
N LEU A 59 4.76 -31.74 22.87
CA LEU A 59 6.05 -31.29 22.32
C LEU A 59 6.93 -30.60 23.37
N THR A 60 6.35 -29.78 24.25
CA THR A 60 7.10 -29.13 25.34
C THR A 60 7.57 -30.11 26.40
N THR A 61 6.80 -31.17 26.67
CA THR A 61 7.21 -32.24 27.58
C THR A 61 8.40 -33.01 27.00
N ASP A 62 8.33 -33.37 25.73
CA ASP A 62 9.40 -34.09 25.03
C ASP A 62 10.70 -33.26 24.92
N LEU A 63 10.58 -31.95 24.67
CA LEU A 63 11.72 -31.01 24.63
C LEU A 63 12.35 -30.79 26.02
N LYS A 64 11.55 -30.75 27.09
CA LYS A 64 12.07 -30.66 28.47
C LYS A 64 12.92 -31.88 28.84
N LEU A 65 12.54 -33.07 28.38
CA LEU A 65 13.30 -34.30 28.61
C LEU A 65 14.69 -34.26 27.97
N LEU A 66 14.83 -33.67 26.78
CA LEU A 66 16.13 -33.45 26.13
C LEU A 66 17.03 -32.45 26.88
N GLY A 67 16.43 -31.49 27.59
CA GLY A 67 17.15 -30.48 28.37
C GLY A 67 17.60 -30.93 29.77
N SER A 68 16.99 -31.99 30.32
CA SER A 68 17.24 -32.45 31.69
C SER A 68 18.28 -33.58 31.83
N GLY A 69 18.84 -34.08 30.72
CA GLY A 69 19.85 -35.14 30.75
C GLY A 69 21.22 -34.62 31.19
N THR A 70 21.70 -35.08 32.34
CA THR A 70 23.10 -34.94 32.76
C THR A 70 23.98 -35.71 31.76
N GLU A 71 24.96 -35.02 31.16
CA GLU A 71 25.92 -35.52 30.17
C GLU A 71 25.41 -35.64 28.71
N ILE A 72 25.07 -34.50 28.10
CA ILE A 72 25.57 -34.04 26.79
C ILE A 72 25.01 -32.62 26.61
N LYS A 73 25.91 -31.64 26.42
CA LYS A 73 25.57 -30.20 26.29
C LYS A 73 24.82 -29.93 24.98
N LEU A 74 23.54 -30.26 24.89
CA LEU A 74 22.64 -29.40 24.14
C LEU A 74 22.48 -28.14 25.00
N GLY A 75 23.14 -27.05 24.60
CA GLY A 75 23.14 -25.80 25.36
C GLY A 75 21.71 -25.40 25.69
N ARG A 76 21.46 -25.08 26.97
CA ARG A 76 20.13 -24.64 27.46
C ARG A 76 19.53 -23.53 26.59
N GLU A 77 20.38 -22.64 26.07
CA GLU A 77 20.05 -21.62 25.08
C GLU A 77 19.44 -22.19 23.78
N LYS A 78 20.04 -23.24 23.21
CA LYS A 78 19.61 -23.82 21.93
C LYS A 78 18.26 -24.55 22.07
N VAL A 79 18.04 -25.22 23.20
CA VAL A 79 16.74 -25.84 23.53
C VAL A 79 15.67 -24.77 23.79
N GLN A 80 16.02 -23.68 24.47
CA GLN A 80 15.11 -22.55 24.69
C GLN A 80 14.76 -21.83 23.38
N GLU A 81 15.73 -21.66 22.47
CA GLU A 81 15.52 -21.08 21.14
C GLU A 81 14.63 -21.98 20.26
N LEU A 82 14.88 -23.29 20.22
CA LEU A 82 14.04 -24.27 19.51
C LEU A 82 12.61 -24.31 20.09
N THR A 83 12.45 -24.18 21.42
CA THR A 83 11.14 -24.14 22.08
C THR A 83 10.39 -22.85 21.76
N ALA A 84 11.08 -21.70 21.75
CA ALA A 84 10.50 -20.42 21.37
C ALA A 84 10.08 -20.38 19.89
N GLN A 85 10.87 -21.00 19.00
CA GLN A 85 10.55 -21.13 17.57
C GLN A 85 9.38 -22.08 17.31
N ALA A 86 9.32 -23.23 18.00
CA ALA A 86 8.18 -24.15 17.93
C ALA A 86 6.88 -23.51 18.46
N GLN A 87 6.97 -22.69 19.51
CA GLN A 87 5.84 -21.90 20.02
C GLN A 87 5.39 -20.83 19.01
N LEU A 88 6.31 -20.19 18.27
CA LEU A 88 5.99 -19.21 17.23
C LEU A 88 5.16 -19.82 16.08
N ALA A 89 5.41 -21.09 15.73
CA ALA A 89 4.63 -21.82 14.73
C ALA A 89 3.17 -22.05 15.20
N GLY A 90 2.98 -22.38 16.48
CA GLY A 90 1.65 -22.49 17.10
C GLY A 90 0.93 -21.15 17.29
N VAL A 91 1.66 -20.06 17.55
CA VAL A 91 1.11 -18.70 17.72
C VAL A 91 0.58 -18.11 16.41
N ASN A 92 1.16 -18.48 15.26
CA ASN A 92 0.63 -18.07 13.95
C ASN A 92 -0.73 -18.73 13.62
N LEU A 93 -1.06 -19.85 14.26
CA LEU A 93 -2.32 -20.57 14.08
C LEU A 93 -3.53 -19.86 14.75
N LYS A 94 -3.29 -19.10 15.83
CA LYS A 94 -4.31 -18.21 16.41
C LYS A 94 -4.79 -17.16 15.40
N GLY A 95 -3.91 -16.69 14.51
CA GLY A 95 -4.24 -15.72 13.46
C GLY A 95 -5.33 -16.23 12.51
N CYS A 96 -5.22 -17.48 12.07
CA CYS A 96 -6.23 -18.16 11.25
C CYS A 96 -7.61 -18.18 11.91
N CYS A 97 -7.66 -18.47 13.20
CA CYS A 97 -8.90 -18.62 13.96
C CYS A 97 -9.51 -17.26 14.36
N ILE A 98 -8.67 -16.22 14.51
CA ILE A 98 -9.13 -14.83 14.71
C ILE A 98 -9.75 -14.27 13.43
N VAL A 99 -9.16 -14.56 12.25
CA VAL A 99 -9.70 -14.10 10.96
C VAL A 99 -11.03 -14.81 10.63
N LEU A 100 -11.19 -16.08 11.02
CA LEU A 100 -12.45 -16.84 10.97
C LEU A 100 -13.59 -16.21 11.80
N LYS A 101 -13.29 -15.66 12.98
CA LYS A 101 -14.30 -15.03 13.86
C LYS A 101 -14.77 -13.65 13.37
N MET A 102 -14.13 -13.06 12.36
CA MET A 102 -14.46 -11.71 11.88
C MET A 102 -15.24 -11.68 10.56
N ASP A 103 -15.68 -12.82 10.01
CA ASP A 103 -16.45 -12.89 8.75
C ASP A 103 -15.68 -12.32 7.52
N LYS A 104 -14.34 -12.36 7.56
CA LYS A 104 -13.45 -11.68 6.58
C LYS A 104 -12.82 -12.58 5.52
N ILE A 105 -13.15 -13.87 5.47
CA ILE A 105 -12.56 -14.84 4.53
C ILE A 105 -13.65 -15.67 3.88
N ASN A 106 -13.48 -15.96 2.58
CA ASN A 106 -14.41 -16.80 1.81
C ASN A 106 -14.13 -18.31 1.98
N ALA A 107 -15.01 -19.15 1.44
CA ALA A 107 -14.93 -20.61 1.61
C ALA A 107 -13.61 -21.23 1.09
N ASP A 108 -13.06 -20.71 -0.01
CA ASP A 108 -11.79 -21.21 -0.57
C ASP A 108 -10.59 -20.82 0.29
N GLU A 109 -10.61 -19.60 0.85
CA GLU A 109 -9.60 -19.12 1.80
C GLU A 109 -9.65 -19.91 3.12
N PHE A 110 -10.85 -20.27 3.57
CA PHE A 110 -11.05 -21.16 4.71
C PHE A 110 -10.50 -22.56 4.46
N LEU A 111 -10.75 -23.15 3.28
CA LEU A 111 -10.22 -24.48 2.92
C LEU A 111 -8.69 -24.49 2.83
N LYS A 112 -8.06 -23.43 2.30
CA LYS A 112 -6.60 -23.27 2.31
C LYS A 112 -6.04 -23.16 3.72
N CYS A 113 -6.71 -22.38 4.57
CA CYS A 113 -6.36 -22.25 5.98
C CYS A 113 -6.46 -23.60 6.71
N GLN A 114 -7.52 -24.37 6.46
CA GLN A 114 -7.76 -25.69 7.02
C GLN A 114 -6.73 -26.74 6.55
N GLY A 115 -6.40 -26.75 5.25
CA GLY A 115 -5.36 -27.62 4.68
C GLY A 115 -4.00 -27.38 5.34
N ALA A 116 -3.65 -26.11 5.57
CA ALA A 116 -2.40 -25.78 6.23
C ALA A 116 -2.33 -26.20 7.71
N ILE A 117 -3.47 -26.25 8.42
CA ILE A 117 -3.56 -26.82 9.77
C ILE A 117 -3.33 -28.35 9.73
N GLN A 118 -3.85 -29.04 8.72
CA GLN A 118 -3.61 -30.48 8.55
C GLN A 118 -2.15 -30.80 8.19
N ASP A 119 -1.55 -30.02 7.31
CA ASP A 119 -0.13 -30.14 6.97
C ASP A 119 0.74 -29.89 8.21
N HIS A 120 0.41 -28.88 9.02
CA HIS A 120 1.11 -28.62 10.28
C HIS A 120 0.99 -29.78 11.28
N LYS A 121 -0.19 -30.42 11.38
CA LYS A 121 -0.37 -31.63 12.22
C LYS A 121 0.56 -32.77 11.79
N SER A 122 0.75 -32.96 10.48
CA SER A 122 1.69 -33.96 9.97
C SER A 122 3.15 -33.63 10.33
N GLN A 123 3.52 -32.35 10.31
CA GLN A 123 4.86 -31.91 10.72
C GLN A 123 5.14 -32.11 12.19
N VAL A 124 4.17 -31.78 13.05
CA VAL A 124 4.30 -32.00 14.50
C VAL A 124 4.52 -33.48 14.82
N GLN A 125 3.83 -34.39 14.10
CA GLN A 125 4.04 -35.83 14.24
C GLN A 125 5.45 -36.26 13.79
N VAL A 126 5.96 -35.73 12.67
CA VAL A 126 7.32 -36.00 12.20
C VAL A 126 8.36 -35.50 13.20
N ILE A 127 8.17 -34.30 13.76
CA ILE A 127 9.05 -33.72 14.78
C ILE A 127 9.04 -34.57 16.06
N SER A 128 7.86 -34.98 16.55
CA SER A 128 7.75 -35.87 17.71
C SER A 128 8.41 -37.22 17.49
N GLN A 129 8.31 -37.80 16.29
CA GLN A 129 9.03 -39.04 15.95
C GLN A 129 10.55 -38.87 15.97
N GLN A 130 11.07 -37.73 15.50
CA GLN A 130 12.51 -37.42 15.54
C GLN A 130 13.00 -37.16 16.97
N ILE A 131 12.19 -36.50 17.81
CA ILE A 131 12.49 -36.31 19.23
C ILE A 131 12.55 -37.67 19.94
N ASN A 132 11.60 -38.56 19.69
CA ASN A 132 11.63 -39.92 20.26
C ASN A 132 12.88 -40.70 19.85
N LYS A 133 13.33 -40.56 18.59
CA LYS A 133 14.61 -41.15 18.14
C LYS A 133 15.80 -40.55 18.89
N ALA A 134 15.86 -39.23 19.05
CA ALA A 134 16.92 -38.56 19.81
C ALA A 134 16.92 -38.99 21.29
N VAL A 135 15.75 -39.06 21.93
CA VAL A 135 15.60 -39.54 23.32
C VAL A 135 16.01 -41.01 23.46
N SER A 136 15.66 -41.87 22.49
CA SER A 136 16.08 -43.28 22.51
C SER A 136 17.60 -43.44 22.34
N ALA A 137 18.22 -42.64 21.46
CA ALA A 137 19.67 -42.64 21.25
C ALA A 137 20.45 -42.07 22.45
N GLN A 138 19.84 -41.12 23.17
CA GLN A 138 20.37 -40.62 24.44
C GLN A 138 20.35 -41.70 25.52
N LYS A 139 19.22 -42.44 25.64
CA LYS A 139 19.08 -43.54 26.62
C LYS A 139 20.03 -44.71 26.33
N SER A 140 20.41 -44.94 25.07
CA SER A 140 21.35 -46.00 24.68
C SER A 140 22.83 -45.59 24.80
N GLY A 141 23.13 -44.33 25.11
CA GLY A 141 24.51 -43.82 25.19
C GLY A 141 25.22 -43.68 23.83
N ASP A 142 24.50 -43.82 22.71
CA ASP A 142 25.08 -43.72 21.36
C ASP A 142 25.18 -42.25 20.95
N ALA A 143 26.32 -41.64 21.27
CA ALA A 143 26.61 -40.23 20.97
C ALA A 143 26.54 -39.90 19.46
N LYS A 144 26.82 -40.88 18.58
CA LYS A 144 26.80 -40.69 17.12
C LYS A 144 25.37 -40.65 16.61
N GLN A 145 24.52 -41.58 17.06
CA GLN A 145 23.09 -41.56 16.74
C GLN A 145 22.38 -40.37 17.36
N PHE A 146 22.73 -39.99 18.60
CA PHE A 146 22.16 -38.81 19.25
C PHE A 146 22.45 -37.54 18.44
N LYS A 147 23.72 -37.33 18.06
CA LYS A 147 24.12 -36.16 17.25
C LYS A 147 23.39 -36.13 15.90
N ALA A 148 23.32 -37.27 15.20
CA ALA A 148 22.62 -37.36 13.92
C ALA A 148 21.09 -37.11 14.06
N ALA A 149 20.47 -37.59 15.14
CA ALA A 149 19.06 -37.36 15.42
C ALA A 149 18.77 -35.89 15.74
N VAL A 150 19.66 -35.22 16.47
CA VAL A 150 19.57 -33.79 16.76
C VAL A 150 19.74 -32.94 15.49
N GLU A 151 20.73 -33.22 14.64
CA GLU A 151 20.93 -32.49 13.37
C GLU A 151 19.71 -32.65 12.44
N SER A 152 19.14 -33.86 12.37
CA SER A 152 17.88 -34.14 11.64
C SER A 152 16.71 -33.33 12.20
N LEU A 153 16.60 -33.24 13.53
CA LEU A 153 15.58 -32.47 14.23
C LEU A 153 15.72 -30.96 13.96
N GLU A 154 16.93 -30.41 14.06
CA GLU A 154 17.22 -28.99 13.77
C GLU A 154 16.78 -28.62 12.34
N LYS A 155 17.14 -29.44 11.34
CA LYS A 155 16.76 -29.21 9.93
C LYS A 155 15.23 -29.23 9.74
N LYS A 156 14.53 -30.17 10.38
CA LYS A 156 13.06 -30.29 10.28
C LYS A 156 12.33 -29.13 10.96
N ILE A 157 12.86 -28.63 12.06
CA ILE A 157 12.32 -27.45 12.75
C ILE A 157 12.51 -26.19 11.88
N GLU A 158 13.66 -26.04 11.22
CA GLU A 158 13.90 -24.92 10.30
C GLU A 158 12.95 -24.97 9.09
N GLU A 159 12.77 -26.15 8.47
CA GLU A 159 11.81 -26.37 7.38
C GLU A 159 10.37 -26.02 7.80
N GLY A 160 9.92 -26.50 8.97
CA GLY A 160 8.59 -26.19 9.50
C GLY A 160 8.40 -24.70 9.81
N THR A 161 9.45 -24.04 10.29
CA THR A 161 9.42 -22.60 10.57
C THR A 161 9.31 -21.77 9.29
N ARG A 162 10.05 -22.13 8.24
CA ARG A 162 9.93 -21.50 6.91
C ARG A 162 8.51 -21.66 6.36
N GLN A 163 7.95 -22.86 6.43
CA GLN A 163 6.59 -23.11 5.97
C GLN A 163 5.53 -22.34 6.78
N SER A 164 5.68 -22.22 8.11
CA SER A 164 4.79 -21.39 8.94
C SER A 164 4.87 -19.91 8.56
N LYS A 165 6.08 -19.39 8.25
CA LYS A 165 6.28 -18.01 7.80
C LYS A 165 5.67 -17.77 6.41
N ASP A 166 5.85 -18.70 5.48
CA ASP A 166 5.29 -18.64 4.14
C ASP A 166 3.76 -18.74 4.18
N LEU A 167 3.23 -19.59 5.07
CA LEU A 167 1.81 -19.70 5.33
C LEU A 167 1.25 -18.40 5.92
N LYS A 168 1.88 -17.83 6.96
CA LYS A 168 1.48 -16.53 7.53
C LYS A 168 1.41 -15.44 6.47
N THR A 169 2.39 -15.41 5.58
CA THR A 169 2.43 -14.48 4.46
C THR A 169 1.31 -14.76 3.45
N SER A 170 0.97 -16.03 3.22
CA SER A 170 -0.07 -16.43 2.27
C SER A 170 -1.50 -16.31 2.82
N ILE A 171 -1.69 -16.34 4.14
CA ILE A 171 -3.03 -16.35 4.78
C ILE A 171 -3.39 -15.05 5.50
N LEU A 172 -2.43 -14.17 5.78
CA LEU A 172 -2.68 -12.88 6.45
C LEU A 172 -2.33 -11.69 5.58
N LYS A 173 -1.60 -11.88 4.48
CA LYS A 173 -1.17 -10.81 3.59
C LYS A 173 -1.70 -11.03 2.18
N GLY A 174 -2.05 -9.94 1.51
CA GLY A 174 -2.29 -9.92 0.09
C GLY A 174 -1.13 -9.27 -0.66
N LYS A 175 -1.09 -9.50 -1.97
CA LYS A 175 -0.14 -8.87 -2.89
C LYS A 175 -0.88 -7.81 -3.69
N LEU A 176 -0.29 -6.62 -3.79
CA LEU A 176 -0.79 -5.52 -4.59
C LEU A 176 0.27 -5.14 -5.62
N ARG A 177 -0.08 -5.20 -6.90
CA ARG A 177 0.76 -4.70 -8.00
C ARG A 177 0.08 -3.51 -8.63
N LEU A 178 0.78 -2.40 -8.65
CA LEU A 178 0.26 -1.15 -9.17
C LEU A 178 1.13 -0.65 -10.32
N GLN A 179 0.44 -0.18 -11.33
CA GLN A 179 0.99 0.62 -12.41
C GLN A 179 0.14 1.89 -12.50
N ALA A 180 0.63 2.89 -13.23
CA ALA A 180 -0.15 4.06 -13.53
C ALA A 180 0.09 4.49 -14.98
N ALA A 181 -0.98 4.97 -15.61
CA ALA A 181 -1.02 5.40 -16.99
C ALA A 181 -1.69 6.78 -17.06
N LEU A 182 -1.34 7.58 -18.07
CA LEU A 182 -1.88 8.92 -18.26
C LEU A 182 -3.34 8.94 -18.74
N SER A 183 -3.78 7.85 -19.36
CA SER A 183 -5.16 7.61 -19.73
C SER A 183 -5.45 6.11 -19.65
N GLU A 184 -6.73 5.75 -19.70
CA GLU A 184 -7.13 4.35 -19.80
C GLU A 184 -6.51 3.70 -21.05
N GLY A 185 -5.96 2.49 -20.87
CA GLY A 185 -5.29 1.72 -21.93
C GLY A 185 -3.92 2.24 -22.40
N ALA A 186 -3.45 3.39 -21.92
CA ALA A 186 -2.12 3.90 -22.27
C ALA A 186 -0.99 3.10 -21.63
N GLU A 187 0.21 3.19 -22.20
CA GLU A 187 1.39 2.54 -21.64
C GLU A 187 1.69 3.04 -20.22
N PRO A 188 1.92 2.13 -19.26
CA PRO A 188 2.35 2.50 -17.93
C PRO A 188 3.67 3.27 -17.93
N LEU A 189 3.77 4.24 -17.04
CA LEU A 189 4.96 5.08 -16.87
C LEU A 189 5.47 5.03 -15.43
N GLU A 190 6.73 5.45 -15.25
CA GLU A 190 7.32 5.58 -13.92
C GLU A 190 6.48 6.53 -13.08
N SER A 191 6.02 6.04 -11.93
CA SER A 191 5.10 6.74 -11.04
C SER A 191 5.46 6.42 -9.59
N CYS A 192 5.19 7.37 -8.69
CA CYS A 192 5.35 7.15 -7.26
C CYS A 192 4.01 6.78 -6.61
N PHE A 193 3.97 5.63 -5.96
CA PHE A 193 2.81 5.10 -5.24
C PHE A 193 3.08 5.20 -3.74
N ASN A 194 2.24 5.91 -3.01
CA ASN A 194 2.24 5.96 -1.55
C ASN A 194 1.02 5.16 -1.05
N VAL A 195 1.25 4.20 -0.16
CA VAL A 195 0.22 3.36 0.44
C VAL A 195 0.00 3.80 1.88
N TYR A 196 -1.25 4.01 2.26
CA TYR A 196 -1.66 4.44 3.60
C TYR A 196 -2.75 3.53 4.16
N HIS A 197 -2.91 3.51 5.47
CA HIS A 197 -4.14 3.00 6.06
C HIS A 197 -5.33 3.91 5.68
N VAL A 198 -6.50 3.31 5.49
CA VAL A 198 -7.71 4.05 5.07
C VAL A 198 -8.17 5.08 6.11
N LYS A 199 -7.99 4.79 7.41
CA LYS A 199 -8.41 5.64 8.51
C LYS A 199 -7.57 6.92 8.58
N GLN A 200 -8.26 8.03 8.77
CA GLN A 200 -7.65 9.32 9.10
C GLN A 200 -7.63 9.52 10.62
N ASP A 201 -6.65 10.27 11.12
CA ASP A 201 -6.66 10.81 12.48
C ASP A 201 -7.55 12.06 12.58
N ILE A 202 -7.60 12.67 13.78
CA ILE A 202 -8.44 13.85 14.06
C ILE A 202 -8.04 15.08 13.20
N ASP A 203 -6.79 15.13 12.75
CA ASP A 203 -6.25 16.20 11.93
C ASP A 203 -6.41 15.90 10.42
N GLY A 204 -7.01 14.75 10.07
CA GLY A 204 -7.23 14.33 8.69
C GLY A 204 -6.03 13.61 8.04
N ASN A 205 -4.97 13.33 8.78
CA ASN A 205 -3.79 12.65 8.25
C ASN A 205 -3.98 11.13 8.23
N ARG A 206 -3.33 10.45 7.28
CA ARG A 206 -3.30 8.98 7.20
C ARG A 206 -1.91 8.45 7.56
N VAL A 207 -1.88 7.30 8.23
CA VAL A 207 -0.62 6.61 8.54
C VAL A 207 -0.06 5.97 7.27
N LYS A 208 1.15 6.39 6.87
CA LYS A 208 1.87 5.83 5.72
C LYS A 208 2.37 4.43 6.04
N VAL A 209 2.10 3.49 5.14
CA VAL A 209 2.46 2.07 5.26
C VAL A 209 3.67 1.75 4.40
N ASN A 210 3.68 2.21 3.14
CA ASN A 210 4.76 1.92 2.20
C ASN A 210 4.82 2.98 1.09
N ARG A 211 5.92 3.00 0.34
CA ARG A 211 6.11 3.83 -0.85
C ARG A 211 7.00 3.11 -1.87
N SER A 212 6.67 3.23 -3.15
CA SER A 212 7.51 2.77 -4.25
C SER A 212 7.42 3.72 -5.44
N CYS A 213 8.55 4.03 -6.09
CA CYS A 213 8.59 4.82 -7.31
C CYS A 213 9.21 3.98 -8.43
N THR A 214 8.38 3.53 -9.36
CA THR A 214 8.76 2.63 -10.45
C THR A 214 7.59 2.53 -11.44
N THR A 215 7.79 1.92 -12.60
CA THR A 215 6.72 1.66 -13.58
C THR A 215 5.76 0.54 -13.14
N ALA A 216 6.22 -0.37 -12.27
CA ALA A 216 5.40 -1.49 -11.76
C ALA A 216 5.72 -1.78 -10.29
N ALA A 217 5.02 -1.11 -9.39
CA ALA A 217 5.19 -1.25 -7.95
C ALA A 217 4.61 -2.56 -7.45
N ARG A 218 5.25 -3.16 -6.45
CA ARG A 218 4.82 -4.41 -5.82
C ARG A 218 4.82 -4.23 -4.30
N PHE A 219 3.71 -4.56 -3.67
CA PHE A 219 3.53 -4.50 -2.23
C PHE A 219 3.02 -5.83 -1.70
N THR A 220 3.48 -6.20 -0.50
CA THR A 220 2.92 -7.28 0.30
C THR A 220 2.38 -6.65 1.57
N LEU A 221 1.05 -6.60 1.68
CA LEU A 221 0.33 -5.85 2.71
C LEU A 221 -0.51 -6.81 3.54
N ASP A 222 -0.68 -6.52 4.82
CA ASP A 222 -1.62 -7.28 5.64
C ASP A 222 -3.05 -7.12 5.08
N ALA A 223 -3.92 -8.09 5.34
CA ALA A 223 -5.29 -8.04 4.80
C ALA A 223 -6.08 -6.85 5.40
N GLY A 224 -6.78 -6.12 4.54
CA GLY A 224 -7.57 -4.96 4.92
C GLY A 224 -7.62 -3.87 3.85
N ARG A 225 -8.24 -2.75 4.20
CA ARG A 225 -8.43 -1.60 3.30
C ARG A 225 -7.31 -0.59 3.39
N TYR A 226 -6.81 -0.16 2.24
CA TYR A 226 -5.73 0.80 2.09
C TYR A 226 -6.14 1.94 1.15
N PHE A 227 -5.62 3.13 1.43
CA PHE A 227 -5.71 4.27 0.55
C PHE A 227 -4.39 4.42 -0.20
N VAL A 228 -4.44 4.46 -1.52
CA VAL A 228 -3.26 4.57 -2.39
C VAL A 228 -3.31 5.89 -3.13
N TYR A 229 -2.20 6.62 -3.08
CA TYR A 229 -1.99 7.86 -3.82
C TYR A 229 -0.85 7.68 -4.81
N ALA A 230 -1.16 7.78 -6.11
CA ALA A 230 -0.20 7.67 -7.20
C ALA A 230 0.05 9.03 -7.84
N THR A 231 1.32 9.31 -8.17
CA THR A 231 1.74 10.60 -8.73
C THR A 231 2.79 10.45 -9.81
N THR A 232 2.66 11.25 -10.87
CA THR A 232 3.70 11.47 -11.88
C THR A 232 3.74 12.93 -12.30
N GLY A 233 4.86 13.60 -12.02
CA GLY A 233 4.97 15.05 -12.20
C GLY A 233 3.96 15.76 -11.29
N ASN A 234 3.08 16.57 -11.88
CA ASN A 234 1.97 17.23 -11.18
C ASN A 234 0.63 16.54 -11.41
N SER A 235 0.61 15.35 -12.03
CA SER A 235 -0.61 14.58 -12.19
C SER A 235 -0.73 13.50 -11.11
N SER A 236 -1.94 13.28 -10.60
CA SER A 236 -2.16 12.37 -9.49
C SER A 236 -3.55 11.74 -9.44
N VAL A 237 -3.63 10.55 -8.85
CA VAL A 237 -4.89 9.86 -8.59
C VAL A 237 -4.86 9.17 -7.24
N SER A 238 -6.01 9.06 -6.59
CA SER A 238 -6.18 8.35 -5.32
C SER A 238 -7.28 7.31 -5.43
N GLU A 239 -7.02 6.10 -4.94
CA GLU A 239 -7.99 5.00 -4.91
C GLU A 239 -7.88 4.19 -3.62
N GLU A 240 -8.97 3.54 -3.23
CA GLU A 240 -9.00 2.60 -2.11
C GLU A 240 -8.95 1.15 -2.60
N PHE A 241 -8.11 0.34 -1.96
CA PHE A 241 -7.95 -1.07 -2.27
C PHE A 241 -8.31 -1.94 -1.06
N ASP A 242 -9.14 -2.95 -1.27
CA ASP A 242 -9.40 -4.00 -0.30
C ASP A 242 -8.48 -5.20 -0.56
N ILE A 243 -7.48 -5.37 0.30
CA ILE A 243 -6.46 -6.40 0.16
C ILE A 243 -6.91 -7.64 0.92
N LYS A 244 -7.17 -8.72 0.18
CA LYS A 244 -7.53 -10.01 0.76
C LYS A 244 -6.31 -10.92 0.94
N PRO A 245 -6.31 -11.81 1.94
CA PRO A 245 -5.18 -12.69 2.16
C PRO A 245 -4.97 -13.67 0.99
N GLY A 246 -3.71 -13.85 0.59
CA GLY A 246 -3.33 -14.76 -0.50
C GLY A 246 -3.74 -14.29 -1.90
N GLN A 247 -4.55 -13.23 -2.01
CA GLN A 247 -4.97 -12.65 -3.28
C GLN A 247 -3.87 -11.76 -3.86
N LEU A 248 -3.70 -11.84 -5.19
CA LEU A 248 -2.98 -10.86 -5.97
C LEU A 248 -3.99 -9.88 -6.59
N THR A 249 -3.85 -8.60 -6.26
CA THR A 249 -4.57 -7.49 -6.89
C THR A 249 -3.62 -6.81 -7.86
N ASN A 250 -4.00 -6.71 -9.14
CA ASN A 250 -3.22 -6.08 -10.20
C ASN A 250 -4.04 -4.94 -10.79
N GLU A 251 -3.56 -3.71 -10.69
CA GLU A 251 -4.33 -2.55 -11.12
C GLU A 251 -3.45 -1.54 -11.86
N VAL A 252 -4.05 -0.91 -12.86
CA VAL A 252 -3.44 0.20 -13.62
C VAL A 252 -4.26 1.45 -13.33
N LEU A 253 -3.69 2.32 -12.51
CA LEU A 253 -4.33 3.56 -12.10
C LEU A 253 -4.34 4.55 -13.27
N ASN A 254 -5.51 5.06 -13.62
CA ASN A 254 -5.64 6.12 -14.61
C ASN A 254 -5.43 7.49 -13.93
N LEU A 255 -4.29 8.13 -14.22
CA LEU A 255 -3.97 9.45 -13.71
C LEU A 255 -4.84 10.56 -14.32
N ASN A 256 -5.53 10.28 -15.42
CA ASN A 256 -6.32 11.26 -16.17
C ASN A 256 -5.50 12.52 -16.48
N GLY A 257 -4.27 12.35 -16.96
CA GLY A 257 -3.28 13.40 -17.14
C GLY A 257 -2.72 13.44 -18.56
N GLY A 258 -2.10 14.55 -18.94
CA GLY A 258 -1.44 14.73 -20.23
C GLY A 258 -0.02 15.29 -20.08
N LYS A 259 0.70 15.35 -21.20
CA LYS A 259 2.04 15.93 -21.28
C LYS A 259 2.00 17.23 -22.05
N LEU A 260 2.64 18.26 -21.52
CA LEU A 260 2.84 19.55 -22.19
C LEU A 260 4.34 19.76 -22.39
N ARG A 261 4.78 19.87 -23.65
CA ARG A 261 6.16 20.15 -24.02
C ARG A 261 6.23 21.51 -24.69
N LEU A 262 6.85 22.46 -24.02
CA LEU A 262 6.89 23.85 -24.44
C LEU A 262 8.31 24.28 -24.79
N GLN A 263 8.40 25.06 -25.85
CA GLN A 263 9.57 25.83 -26.24
C GLN A 263 9.13 27.28 -26.44
N ALA A 264 10.08 28.20 -26.53
CA ALA A 264 9.79 29.58 -26.86
C ALA A 264 10.88 30.12 -27.78
N ALA A 265 10.48 30.99 -28.69
CA ALA A 265 11.33 31.62 -29.69
C ALA A 265 11.01 33.13 -29.71
N LEU A 266 11.97 33.96 -30.12
CA LEU A 266 11.76 35.42 -30.16
C LEU A 266 10.84 35.85 -31.31
N SER A 267 10.83 35.08 -32.39
CA SER A 267 9.94 35.28 -33.53
C SER A 267 9.55 33.93 -34.11
N GLU A 268 8.43 33.87 -34.80
CA GLU A 268 7.97 32.66 -35.48
C GLU A 268 9.05 32.08 -36.42
N GLY A 269 9.24 30.76 -36.36
CA GLY A 269 10.24 30.05 -37.17
C GLY A 269 11.70 30.22 -36.74
N THR A 270 12.00 31.01 -35.71
CA THR A 270 13.37 31.13 -35.17
C THR A 270 13.72 30.00 -34.22
N GLU A 271 15.01 29.73 -34.03
CA GLU A 271 15.46 28.69 -33.08
C GLU A 271 14.98 29.00 -31.65
N PRO A 272 14.43 27.99 -30.94
CA PRO A 272 14.08 28.15 -29.55
C PRO A 272 15.26 28.55 -28.68
N LEU A 273 15.01 29.43 -27.72
CA LEU A 273 16.01 29.87 -26.75
C LEU A 273 15.62 29.44 -25.33
N GLU A 274 16.61 29.48 -24.43
CA GLU A 274 16.35 29.27 -23.01
C GLU A 274 15.33 30.29 -22.50
N SER A 275 14.23 29.77 -21.96
CA SER A 275 13.09 30.56 -21.51
C SER A 275 12.53 29.97 -20.22
N CYS A 276 11.89 30.80 -19.42
CA CYS A 276 11.19 30.36 -18.21
C CYS A 276 9.69 30.27 -18.47
N PHE A 277 9.10 29.10 -18.19
CA PHE A 277 7.69 28.80 -18.32
C PHE A 277 7.10 28.66 -16.93
N ASN A 278 6.13 29.50 -16.59
CA ASN A 278 5.32 29.38 -15.39
C ASN A 278 3.95 28.83 -15.79
N VAL A 279 3.54 27.73 -15.18
CA VAL A 279 2.25 27.08 -15.43
C VAL A 279 1.33 27.34 -14.24
N TYR A 280 0.11 27.78 -14.54
CA TYR A 280 -0.95 28.05 -13.58
C TYR A 280 -2.23 27.34 -14.00
N HIS A 281 -3.14 27.10 -13.05
CA HIS A 281 -4.52 26.80 -13.43
C HIS A 281 -5.12 28.00 -14.18
N ALA A 282 -5.93 27.74 -15.22
CA ALA A 282 -6.53 28.83 -16.01
C ALA A 282 -7.48 29.71 -15.17
N LYS A 283 -8.17 29.11 -14.19
CA LYS A 283 -9.11 29.80 -13.30
C LYS A 283 -8.41 30.84 -12.43
N GLN A 284 -8.99 32.03 -12.37
CA GLN A 284 -8.62 33.09 -11.44
C GLN A 284 -9.49 33.05 -10.16
N ASP A 285 -8.94 33.52 -9.05
CA ASP A 285 -9.70 33.85 -7.85
C ASP A 285 -10.38 35.24 -7.98
N ILE A 286 -11.08 35.66 -6.91
CA ILE A 286 -11.81 36.94 -6.87
C ILE A 286 -10.91 38.16 -7.02
N ASP A 287 -9.62 38.02 -6.66
CA ASP A 287 -8.62 39.08 -6.73
C ASP A 287 -7.85 39.05 -8.05
N GLY A 288 -8.20 38.12 -8.95
CA GLY A 288 -7.57 37.95 -10.26
C GLY A 288 -6.29 37.12 -10.23
N ASN A 289 -5.91 36.52 -9.09
CA ASN A 289 -4.72 35.69 -8.99
C ASN A 289 -4.99 34.28 -9.52
N ARG A 290 -3.94 33.62 -10.01
CA ARG A 290 -3.99 32.22 -10.44
C ARG A 290 -3.14 31.35 -9.52
N VAL A 291 -3.60 30.12 -9.29
CA VAL A 291 -2.83 29.13 -8.53
C VAL A 291 -1.69 28.60 -9.40
N LYS A 292 -0.46 28.80 -8.95
CA LYS A 292 0.75 28.31 -9.62
C LYS A 292 0.88 26.80 -9.45
N VAL A 293 1.16 26.11 -10.54
CA VAL A 293 1.30 24.65 -10.60
C VAL A 293 2.77 24.24 -10.66
N ASN A 294 3.53 24.83 -11.59
CA ASN A 294 4.94 24.51 -11.76
C ASN A 294 5.69 25.64 -12.48
N ARG A 295 7.03 25.59 -12.48
CA ARG A 295 7.91 26.45 -13.26
C ARG A 295 9.10 25.66 -13.79
N SER A 296 9.47 25.88 -15.04
CA SER A 296 10.70 25.33 -15.64
C SER A 296 11.43 26.40 -16.45
N CYS A 297 12.75 26.51 -16.29
CA CYS A 297 13.60 27.42 -17.08
C CYS A 297 14.58 26.58 -17.88
N THR A 298 14.33 26.45 -19.18
CA THR A 298 15.09 25.60 -20.10
C THR A 298 14.67 25.92 -21.54
N THR A 299 15.40 25.44 -22.53
CA THR A 299 15.00 25.54 -23.94
C THR A 299 13.79 24.65 -24.27
N THR A 300 13.57 23.55 -23.53
CA THR A 300 12.43 22.64 -23.76
C THR A 300 11.84 22.16 -22.45
N ALA A 301 10.81 22.87 -21.99
CA ALA A 301 10.10 22.55 -20.76
C ALA A 301 9.17 21.35 -20.99
N ARG A 302 9.10 20.46 -20.01
CA ARG A 302 8.24 19.27 -20.04
C ARG A 302 7.44 19.23 -18.74
N PHE A 303 6.13 19.16 -18.86
CA PHE A 303 5.20 19.05 -17.75
C PHE A 303 4.31 17.84 -17.95
N THR A 304 4.07 17.11 -16.86
CA THR A 304 3.00 16.12 -16.77
C THR A 304 1.96 16.69 -15.81
N LEU A 305 0.76 16.93 -16.31
CA LEU A 305 -0.30 17.66 -15.61
C LEU A 305 -1.59 16.82 -15.64
N ASP A 306 -2.47 17.00 -14.66
CA ASP A 306 -3.83 16.49 -14.77
C ASP A 306 -4.53 17.08 -16.00
N ALA A 307 -5.56 16.41 -16.49
CA ALA A 307 -6.36 16.95 -17.58
C ALA A 307 -7.11 18.21 -17.13
N GLY A 308 -7.11 19.22 -17.99
CA GLY A 308 -7.74 20.49 -17.72
C GLY A 308 -7.05 21.67 -18.41
N ARG A 309 -7.58 22.87 -18.14
CA ARG A 309 -7.09 24.11 -18.74
C ARG A 309 -6.04 24.78 -17.85
N TYR A 310 -4.92 25.14 -18.48
CA TYR A 310 -3.80 25.79 -17.84
C TYR A 310 -3.44 27.09 -18.54
N TYR A 311 -3.12 28.11 -17.75
CA TYR A 311 -2.55 29.36 -18.22
C TYR A 311 -1.03 29.27 -18.11
N VAL A 312 -0.32 29.48 -19.20
CA VAL A 312 1.13 29.43 -19.27
C VAL A 312 1.66 30.82 -19.56
N TYR A 313 2.65 31.24 -18.78
CA TYR A 313 3.38 32.48 -18.98
C TYR A 313 4.86 32.18 -19.23
N ALA A 314 5.33 32.46 -20.44
CA ALA A 314 6.70 32.25 -20.88
C ALA A 314 7.46 33.57 -20.94
N THR A 315 8.74 33.55 -20.56
CA THR A 315 9.60 34.74 -20.54
C THR A 315 11.02 34.42 -21.01
N ALA A 316 11.63 35.31 -21.77
CA ALA A 316 13.07 35.32 -22.03
C ALA A 316 13.59 36.78 -22.03
N GLY A 317 14.48 37.11 -21.09
CA GLY A 317 14.87 38.50 -20.86
C GLY A 317 13.66 39.36 -20.50
N ASN A 318 13.44 40.45 -21.26
CA ASN A 318 12.27 41.31 -21.08
C ASN A 318 11.08 40.94 -21.99
N SER A 319 11.25 39.97 -22.90
CA SER A 319 10.14 39.49 -23.74
C SER A 319 9.31 38.44 -22.99
N SER A 320 8.00 38.49 -23.19
CA SER A 320 7.07 37.55 -22.55
C SER A 320 5.84 37.30 -23.41
N VAL A 321 5.21 36.15 -23.21
CA VAL A 321 3.93 35.80 -23.82
C VAL A 321 3.12 34.91 -22.89
N SER A 322 1.81 34.94 -23.03
CA SER A 322 0.90 34.09 -22.27
C SER A 322 -0.15 33.43 -23.15
N GLU A 323 -0.38 32.14 -22.94
CA GLU A 323 -1.36 31.35 -23.68
C GLU A 323 -2.08 30.37 -22.74
N GLU A 324 -3.29 29.96 -23.11
CA GLU A 324 -4.02 28.89 -22.42
C GLU A 324 -3.94 27.59 -23.22
N TYR A 325 -3.70 26.48 -22.52
CA TYR A 325 -3.67 25.14 -23.10
C TYR A 325 -4.69 24.23 -22.42
N ASP A 326 -5.39 23.44 -23.25
CA ASP A 326 -6.24 22.35 -22.80
C ASP A 326 -5.45 21.03 -22.81
N VAL A 327 -5.08 20.55 -21.62
CA VAL A 327 -4.37 19.29 -21.44
C VAL A 327 -5.39 18.17 -21.39
N LYS A 328 -5.25 17.19 -22.29
CA LYS A 328 -6.16 16.03 -22.36
C LYS A 328 -5.49 14.75 -21.88
N PRO A 329 -6.26 13.78 -21.36
CA PRO A 329 -5.72 12.50 -20.90
C PRO A 329 -4.94 11.78 -22.00
N GLY A 330 -3.74 11.29 -21.67
CA GLY A 330 -2.86 10.56 -22.58
C GLY A 330 -2.23 11.38 -23.71
N GLN A 331 -2.66 12.62 -23.91
CA GLN A 331 -2.18 13.47 -25.01
C GLN A 331 -0.81 14.09 -24.69
N LEU A 332 0.05 14.15 -25.71
CA LEU A 332 1.22 15.03 -25.73
C LEU A 332 0.91 16.26 -26.58
N THR A 333 0.96 17.44 -25.96
CA THR A 333 0.85 18.74 -26.65
C THR A 333 2.25 19.35 -26.77
N ASN A 334 2.67 19.67 -28.00
CA ASN A 334 3.98 20.23 -28.31
C ASN A 334 3.80 21.61 -28.92
N GLU A 335 4.35 22.65 -28.28
CA GLU A 335 4.16 24.04 -28.74
C GLU A 335 5.44 24.85 -28.66
N VAL A 336 5.57 25.81 -29.58
CA VAL A 336 6.65 26.80 -29.62
C VAL A 336 6.01 28.18 -29.52
N LEU A 337 6.13 28.81 -28.35
CA LEU A 337 5.53 30.10 -28.08
C LEU A 337 6.37 31.22 -28.72
N ASN A 338 5.72 32.11 -29.45
CA ASN A 338 6.36 33.30 -30.00
C ASN A 338 6.33 34.44 -28.97
N LEU A 339 7.52 34.82 -28.47
CA LEU A 339 7.68 35.87 -27.47
C LEU A 339 7.51 37.29 -28.05
N ASN A 340 7.37 37.42 -29.37
CA ASN A 340 7.30 38.70 -30.09
C ASN A 340 8.41 39.65 -29.59
N GLY A 341 9.64 39.19 -29.67
CA GLY A 341 10.81 39.89 -29.16
C GLY A 341 11.94 39.99 -30.16
N GLY A 342 12.94 40.79 -29.81
CA GLY A 342 14.14 41.02 -30.60
C GLY A 342 15.40 41.04 -29.74
N LYS A 343 16.55 40.75 -30.37
CA LYS A 343 17.87 40.92 -29.75
C LYS A 343 18.44 42.27 -30.18
N LEU A 344 18.75 43.12 -29.20
CA LEU A 344 19.46 44.38 -29.41
C LEU A 344 20.91 44.23 -28.94
N ARG A 345 21.87 44.49 -29.82
CA ARG A 345 23.30 44.52 -29.49
C ARG A 345 23.83 45.93 -29.66
N LEU A 346 24.38 46.51 -28.60
CA LEU A 346 24.93 47.87 -28.60
C LEU A 346 26.42 47.85 -28.25
N GLN A 347 27.17 48.69 -28.94
CA GLN A 347 28.57 48.99 -28.72
C GLN A 347 28.74 50.50 -28.86
N ALA A 348 29.61 51.10 -28.05
CA ALA A 348 29.92 52.52 -28.12
C ALA A 348 31.42 52.67 -28.38
N ALA A 349 31.78 53.59 -29.27
CA ALA A 349 33.17 53.89 -29.63
C ALA A 349 33.30 55.40 -29.84
N LEU A 350 34.51 55.95 -29.74
CA LEU A 350 34.73 57.41 -29.89
C LEU A 350 34.49 57.88 -31.31
N SER A 351 34.75 57.01 -32.29
CA SER A 351 34.46 57.24 -33.70
C SER A 351 34.22 55.91 -34.42
N GLU A 352 33.61 55.97 -35.60
CA GLU A 352 33.35 54.79 -36.43
C GLU A 352 34.64 54.00 -36.71
N GLY A 353 34.57 52.68 -36.60
CA GLY A 353 35.71 51.78 -36.82
C GLY A 353 36.74 51.71 -35.68
N THR A 354 36.56 52.47 -34.59
CA THR A 354 37.45 52.35 -33.40
C THR A 354 37.00 51.25 -32.44
N GLU A 355 37.91 50.81 -31.58
CA GLU A 355 37.61 49.78 -30.59
C GLU A 355 36.47 50.21 -29.66
N PRO A 356 35.46 49.35 -29.43
CA PRO A 356 34.40 49.66 -28.49
C PRO A 356 34.92 49.87 -27.07
N LEU A 357 34.35 50.86 -26.38
CA LEU A 357 34.66 51.20 -25.00
C LEU A 357 33.62 50.62 -24.05
N GLU A 358 34.01 50.44 -22.79
CA GLU A 358 33.04 50.17 -21.72
C GLU A 358 32.07 51.35 -21.58
N SER A 359 30.78 51.08 -21.69
CA SER A 359 29.75 52.13 -21.68
C SER A 359 28.45 51.63 -21.05
N CYS A 360 27.71 52.56 -20.44
CA CYS A 360 26.41 52.28 -19.86
C CYS A 360 25.27 52.63 -20.82
N PHE A 361 24.52 51.62 -21.23
CA PHE A 361 23.32 51.75 -22.06
C PHE A 361 22.08 51.68 -21.17
N ASN A 362 21.17 52.65 -21.31
CA ASN A 362 19.85 52.60 -20.71
C ASN A 362 18.82 52.45 -21.85
N VAL A 363 17.97 51.43 -21.76
CA VAL A 363 16.90 51.16 -22.71
C VAL A 363 15.58 51.61 -22.10
N TYR A 364 14.77 52.34 -22.86
CA TYR A 364 13.45 52.83 -22.45
C TYR A 364 12.42 52.48 -23.52
N HIS A 365 11.15 52.33 -23.14
CA HIS A 365 10.07 52.24 -24.10
C HIS A 365 9.97 53.52 -24.94
N ALA A 366 9.55 53.36 -26.20
CA ALA A 366 9.36 54.47 -27.13
C ALA A 366 8.18 55.38 -26.72
N LYS A 367 7.19 54.86 -26.00
CA LYS A 367 6.03 55.61 -25.51
C LYS A 367 6.39 56.44 -24.27
N GLN A 368 5.88 57.67 -24.23
CA GLN A 368 5.93 58.54 -23.06
C GLN A 368 4.60 58.48 -22.29
N ASP A 369 4.66 58.69 -20.97
CA ASP A 369 3.48 58.96 -20.16
C ASP A 369 2.98 60.42 -20.38
N ILE A 370 1.91 60.79 -19.67
CA ILE A 370 1.27 62.11 -19.81
C ILE A 370 2.24 63.24 -19.43
N ASP A 371 3.20 62.95 -18.55
CA ASP A 371 4.18 63.89 -18.04
C ASP A 371 5.47 63.91 -18.89
N GLY A 372 5.51 63.12 -19.97
CA GLY A 372 6.65 63.04 -20.89
C GLY A 372 7.76 62.07 -20.44
N ASN A 373 7.59 61.35 -19.34
CA ASN A 373 8.57 60.38 -18.87
C ASN A 373 8.49 59.09 -19.69
N ARG A 374 9.63 58.40 -19.79
CA ARG A 374 9.73 57.08 -20.43
C ARG A 374 9.95 56.00 -19.38
N VAL A 375 9.27 54.87 -19.55
CA VAL A 375 9.49 53.70 -18.71
C VAL A 375 10.81 53.05 -19.09
N LYS A 376 11.70 52.92 -18.11
CA LYS A 376 12.99 52.24 -18.28
C LYS A 376 12.79 50.73 -18.34
N VAL A 377 13.34 50.11 -19.38
CA VAL A 377 13.23 48.67 -19.67
C VAL A 377 14.43 47.91 -19.14
N ASN A 378 15.64 48.42 -19.35
CA ASN A 378 16.86 47.74 -18.91
C ASN A 378 18.06 48.72 -18.82
N ARG A 379 19.13 48.30 -18.15
CA ARG A 379 20.44 48.96 -18.16
C ARG A 379 21.57 47.94 -18.17
N SER A 380 22.58 48.18 -18.99
CA SER A 380 23.81 47.38 -18.97
C SER A 380 25.03 48.30 -19.10
N CYS A 381 26.07 48.06 -18.30
CA CYS A 381 27.36 48.75 -18.39
C CYS A 381 28.42 47.73 -18.79
N THR A 382 28.85 47.78 -20.05
CA THR A 382 29.77 46.80 -20.65
C THR A 382 30.28 47.32 -21.99
N THR A 383 31.31 46.70 -22.55
CA THR A 383 31.83 46.98 -23.90
C THR A 383 30.86 46.54 -25.00
N THR A 384 30.05 45.49 -24.77
CA THR A 384 29.04 45.04 -25.73
C THR A 384 27.77 44.63 -25.00
N ALA A 385 26.81 45.54 -24.95
CA ALA A 385 25.54 45.30 -24.30
C ALA A 385 24.64 44.44 -25.20
N ARG A 386 23.99 43.45 -24.61
CA ARG A 386 23.02 42.57 -25.27
C ARG A 386 21.72 42.60 -24.49
N PHE A 387 20.62 42.87 -25.18
CA PHE A 387 19.29 42.90 -24.61
C PHE A 387 18.37 41.99 -25.41
N THR A 388 17.47 41.30 -24.71
CA THR A 388 16.30 40.67 -25.30
C THR A 388 15.11 41.53 -24.89
N LEU A 389 14.47 42.15 -25.87
CA LEU A 389 13.42 43.15 -25.69
C LEU A 389 12.12 42.65 -26.33
N ASP A 390 11.00 42.98 -25.72
CA ASP A 390 9.69 42.90 -26.34
C ASP A 390 9.59 43.82 -27.56
N ALA A 391 8.67 43.48 -28.48
CA ALA A 391 8.41 44.23 -29.71
C ALA A 391 7.72 45.59 -29.47
#